data_AF-V9XRC5-F1
#
_entry.id   AF-V9XRC5-F1
#
_cell.length_a   1.000
_cell.length_b   1.000
_cell.length_c   1.000
_cell.angle_alpha   90.00
_cell.angle_beta   90.00
_cell.angle_gamma   90.00
#
_symmetry.space_group_name_H-M   'P 1'
#
loop_
_entity.id
_entity.type
_entity.pdbx_description
1 polymer ?
#
loop_
_entity_poly.entity_id
_entity_poly.type
_entity_poly.pdbx_seq_one_letter_code
_entity_poly.pdbx_strand_id
1 'polypeptide(L)'
;MEEPSSFVRAETSEPARRREFSAGDADGSATDRILTTGRMWGDLWHLDGAGREARNELFRTRDTSSYKYTDWLRGYSSDRNR
;
A
#
# COMPACT_ATOMS: atom_id res chain seq x y z
N MET A 1 48.07 13.76 23.91
CA MET A 1 46.98 13.00 24.56
C MET A 1 45.72 13.60 23.96
N GLU A 2 45.37 13.14 22.76
CA GLU A 2 44.26 13.66 21.97
C GLU A 2 43.08 12.72 22.19
N GLU A 3 42.03 13.22 22.83
CA GLU A 3 40.71 12.58 22.87
C GLU A 3 40.01 12.82 21.52
N PRO A 4 39.67 11.79 20.73
CA PRO A 4 38.70 12.00 19.66
C PRO A 4 37.29 12.06 20.25
N SER A 5 36.84 13.29 20.45
CA SER A 5 35.45 13.69 20.69
C SER A 5 34.51 13.16 19.60
N SER A 6 33.39 12.59 20.06
CA SER A 6 32.05 12.63 19.47
C SER A 6 31.92 12.46 17.94
N PHE A 7 31.56 11.27 17.49
CA PHE A 7 30.50 11.06 16.49
C PHE A 7 30.19 9.56 16.36
N VAL A 8 29.64 8.92 17.40
CA VAL A 8 29.02 7.60 17.18
C VAL A 8 27.68 7.87 16.50
N ARG A 9 27.76 7.92 15.16
CA ARG A 9 26.64 7.84 14.24
C ARG A 9 25.71 6.73 14.73
N ALA A 10 24.42 7.01 14.86
CA ALA A 10 23.41 5.98 15.10
C ALA A 10 23.44 4.98 13.92
N GLU A 11 24.31 3.98 14.00
CA GLU A 11 24.45 2.94 12.99
C GLU A 11 23.38 1.88 13.23
N THR A 12 22.18 2.14 12.74
CA THR A 12 21.28 1.04 12.40
C THR A 12 21.91 0.32 11.22
N SER A 13 22.54 -0.83 11.50
CA SER A 13 23.19 -1.66 10.51
C SER A 13 22.24 -1.96 9.34
N GLU A 14 22.76 -1.97 8.11
CA GLU A 14 21.97 -2.24 6.92
C GLU A 14 21.10 -3.50 6.97
N PRO A 15 21.55 -4.64 7.56
CA PRO A 15 20.69 -5.80 7.75
C PRO A 15 19.52 -5.55 8.72
N ALA A 16 19.67 -4.70 9.74
CA ALA A 16 18.58 -4.33 10.64
C ALA A 16 17.53 -3.47 9.92
N ARG A 17 17.96 -2.46 9.14
CA ARG A 17 17.04 -1.64 8.33
C ARG A 17 16.26 -2.45 7.30
N ARG A 18 16.91 -3.42 6.65
CA ARG A 18 16.26 -4.29 5.67
C ARG A 18 15.19 -5.17 6.31
N ARG A 19 15.46 -5.69 7.52
CA ARG A 19 14.48 -6.47 8.29
C ARG A 19 13.31 -5.62 8.75
N GLU A 20 13.54 -4.39 9.19
CA GLU A 20 12.45 -3.47 9.60
C GLU A 20 11.54 -3.09 8.43
N PHE A 21 12.11 -2.87 7.24
CA PHE A 21 11.36 -2.64 6.01
C PHE A 21 10.52 -3.88 5.66
N SER A 22 11.16 -5.05 5.55
CA SER A 22 10.46 -6.30 5.24
C SER A 22 9.43 -6.72 6.31
N ALA A 23 9.66 -6.39 7.59
CA ALA A 23 8.73 -6.68 8.67
C ALA A 23 7.56 -5.70 8.75
N GLY A 24 7.77 -4.43 8.37
CA GLY A 24 6.69 -3.46 8.15
C GLY A 24 5.75 -3.89 7.02
N ASP A 25 6.27 -4.68 6.08
CA ASP A 25 5.50 -5.33 5.02
C ASP A 25 4.97 -6.73 5.42
N ALA A 26 5.53 -7.42 6.43
CA ALA A 26 5.26 -8.86 6.62
C ALA A 26 3.85 -9.21 7.18
N ASP A 27 3.12 -8.25 7.75
CA ASP A 27 1.73 -8.47 8.21
C ASP A 27 0.76 -7.99 7.12
N GLY A 28 0.39 -8.88 6.19
CA GLY A 28 -0.56 -8.56 5.11
C GLY A 28 -0.18 -7.32 4.31
N SER A 29 1.01 -7.34 3.69
CA SER A 29 1.65 -6.17 3.07
C SER A 29 0.69 -5.34 2.21
N ALA A 30 0.85 -4.02 2.22
CA ALA A 30 0.15 -3.15 1.26
C ALA A 30 0.37 -3.62 -0.19
N THR A 31 1.55 -4.17 -0.47
CA THR A 31 1.90 -4.80 -1.76
C THR A 31 1.04 -6.02 -2.09
N ASP A 32 0.84 -6.95 -1.16
CA ASP A 32 0.03 -8.15 -1.37
C ASP A 32 -1.43 -7.77 -1.60
N ARG A 33 -1.92 -6.79 -0.84
CA ARG A 33 -3.26 -6.22 -1.06
C ARG A 33 -3.37 -5.58 -2.44
N ILE A 34 -2.35 -4.86 -2.91
CA ILE A 34 -2.32 -4.29 -4.26
C ILE A 34 -2.35 -5.40 -5.33
N LEU A 35 -1.52 -6.42 -5.19
CA LEU A 35 -1.42 -7.50 -6.19
C LEU A 35 -2.73 -8.31 -6.28
N THR A 36 -3.32 -8.66 -5.15
CA THR A 36 -4.58 -9.41 -5.09
C THR A 36 -5.76 -8.56 -5.57
N THR A 37 -5.87 -7.33 -5.09
CA THR A 37 -6.94 -6.39 -5.48
C THR A 37 -6.81 -6.00 -6.95
N GLY A 38 -5.59 -5.84 -7.47
CA GLY A 38 -5.33 -5.52 -8.87
C GLY A 38 -5.82 -6.61 -9.83
N ARG A 39 -5.65 -7.89 -9.48
CA ARG A 39 -6.21 -9.01 -10.26
C ARG A 39 -7.74 -8.93 -10.32
N MET A 40 -8.38 -8.77 -9.16
CA MET A 40 -9.83 -8.63 -9.07
C MET A 40 -10.35 -7.41 -9.86
N TRP A 41 -9.66 -6.27 -9.80
CA TRP A 41 -10.00 -5.11 -10.62
C TRP A 41 -9.86 -5.38 -12.13
N GLY A 42 -8.85 -6.17 -12.52
CA GLY A 42 -8.71 -6.66 -13.89
C GLY A 42 -9.91 -7.50 -14.32
N ASP A 43 -10.34 -8.44 -13.49
CA ASP A 43 -11.52 -9.28 -13.76
C ASP A 43 -12.79 -8.43 -13.89
N LEU A 44 -12.99 -7.46 -12.98
CA LEU A 44 -14.11 -6.52 -13.01
C LEU A 44 -14.18 -5.72 -14.32
N TRP A 45 -13.03 -5.33 -14.87
CA TRP A 45 -12.97 -4.58 -16.12
C TRP A 45 -13.34 -5.42 -17.34
N HIS A 46 -13.00 -6.71 -17.32
CA HIS A 46 -13.22 -7.65 -18.42
C HIS A 46 -14.53 -8.45 -18.29
N LEU A 47 -15.42 -8.10 -17.36
CA LEU A 47 -16.75 -8.69 -17.31
C LEU A 47 -17.51 -8.49 -18.62
N ASP A 48 -18.22 -9.54 -19.03
CA ASP A 48 -19.12 -9.56 -20.18
C ASP A 48 -20.56 -9.93 -19.77
N GLY A 49 -21.51 -9.87 -20.70
CA GLY A 49 -22.92 -10.20 -20.50
C GLY A 49 -23.56 -9.40 -19.37
N ALA A 50 -24.36 -10.08 -18.54
CA ALA A 50 -25.04 -9.47 -17.39
C ALA A 50 -24.05 -8.85 -16.36
N GLY A 51 -22.85 -9.44 -16.22
CA GLY A 51 -21.80 -8.89 -15.35
C GLY A 51 -21.32 -7.51 -15.82
N ARG A 52 -21.20 -7.32 -17.14
CA ARG A 52 -20.85 -6.02 -17.74
C ARG A 52 -21.91 -4.97 -17.48
N GLU A 53 -23.18 -5.34 -17.62
CA GLU A 53 -24.32 -4.44 -17.38
C GLU A 53 -24.37 -3.98 -15.92
N ALA A 54 -24.24 -4.92 -14.98
CA ALA A 54 -24.18 -4.63 -13.56
C ALA A 54 -22.97 -3.73 -13.20
N ARG A 55 -21.77 -4.03 -13.73
CA ARG A 55 -20.58 -3.19 -13.54
C ARG A 55 -20.79 -1.78 -14.06
N ASN A 56 -21.38 -1.64 -15.24
CA ASN A 56 -21.63 -0.33 -15.83
C ASN A 56 -22.57 0.50 -14.96
N GLU A 57 -23.63 -0.11 -14.45
CA GLU A 57 -24.59 0.59 -13.59
C GLU A 57 -23.99 0.96 -12.23
N LEU A 58 -23.22 0.05 -11.63
CA LEU A 58 -22.46 0.32 -10.41
C LEU A 58 -21.56 1.55 -10.56
N PHE A 59 -20.89 1.70 -11.72
CA PHE A 59 -19.97 2.82 -11.95
C PHE A 59 -20.70 4.14 -12.26
N ARG A 60 -21.91 4.08 -12.83
CA ARG A 60 -22.74 5.28 -13.08
C ARG A 60 -23.37 5.85 -11.81
N THR A 61 -23.82 4.97 -10.93
CA THR A 61 -24.61 5.34 -9.74
C THR A 61 -23.78 5.60 -8.50
N ARG A 62 -22.47 5.31 -8.54
CA ARG A 62 -21.60 5.56 -7.39
C ARG A 62 -21.54 7.06 -7.06
N ASP A 63 -21.48 7.36 -5.77
CA ASP A 63 -21.10 8.67 -5.29
C ASP A 63 -19.65 8.98 -5.70
N THR A 64 -19.47 10.02 -6.51
CA THR A 64 -18.16 10.44 -7.04
C THR A 64 -17.35 11.25 -6.03
N SER A 65 -17.99 11.75 -4.97
CA SER A 65 -17.31 12.43 -3.85
C SER A 65 -16.74 11.46 -2.82
N SER A 66 -17.16 10.19 -2.86
CA SER A 66 -16.69 9.15 -1.94
C SER A 66 -15.36 8.56 -2.37
N TYR A 67 -14.37 8.59 -1.47
CA TYR A 67 -13.05 7.99 -1.67
C TYR A 67 -12.87 6.61 -1.04
N LYS A 68 -13.95 6.01 -0.51
CA LYS A 68 -13.92 4.72 0.21
C LYS A 68 -13.27 3.57 -0.58
N TYR A 69 -13.30 3.62 -1.91
CA TYR A 69 -12.71 2.60 -2.77
C TYR A 69 -11.22 2.85 -3.09
N THR A 70 -10.69 4.05 -2.82
CA THR A 70 -9.33 4.47 -3.19
C THR A 70 -8.44 4.86 -2.01
N ASP A 71 -9.00 5.23 -0.86
CA ASP A 71 -8.23 5.75 0.28
C ASP A 71 -7.19 4.76 0.81
N TRP A 72 -7.51 3.47 0.80
CA TRP A 72 -6.56 2.44 1.20
C TRP A 72 -5.31 2.39 0.31
N LEU A 73 -5.39 2.88 -0.93
CA LEU A 73 -4.29 2.92 -1.90
C LEU A 73 -3.62 4.30 -1.93
N ARG A 74 -4.41 5.37 -1.98
CA ARG A 74 -3.93 6.75 -2.15
C ARG A 74 -3.59 7.45 -0.84
N GLY A 75 -4.26 7.07 0.25
CA GLY A 75 -4.03 7.59 1.59
C GLY A 75 -3.02 6.77 2.39
N TYR A 76 -2.48 5.69 1.83
CA TYR A 76 -1.46 4.88 2.48
C TYR A 76 -0.16 5.67 2.68
N SER A 77 0.38 5.62 3.89
CA SER A 77 1.70 6.15 4.24
C SER A 77 2.48 5.07 5.00
N SER A 78 3.74 4.89 4.65
CA SER A 78 4.67 4.04 5.40
C SER A 78 5.30 4.75 6.61
N ASP A 79 4.96 6.03 6.82
CA ASP A 79 5.37 6.78 8.00
C ASP A 79 4.68 6.23 9.26
N ARG A 80 5.50 5.77 10.21
CA ARG A 80 5.05 5.17 11.48
C ARG A 80 4.88 6.18 12.62
N ASN A 81 5.23 7.46 12.41
CA ASN A 81 5.15 8.51 13.44
C ASN A 81 3.81 9.28 13.46
N ARG A 82 2.72 8.67 12.99
CA ARG A 82 1.40 9.29 12.96
C ARG A 82 0.43 8.65 13.94
#